data_AF-A0A2D4JG39-F1
#
_entry.id   AF-A0A2D4JG39-F1
#
_cell.length_a   1.000
_cell.length_b   1.000
_cell.length_c   1.000
_cell.angle_alpha   90.00
_cell.angle_beta   90.00
_cell.angle_gamma   90.00
#
_symmetry.space_group_name_H-M   'P 1'
#
loop_
_entity.id
_entity.type
_entity.pdbx_description
1 polymer ?
#
loop_
_entity_poly.entity_id
_entity_poly.type
_entity_poly.pdbx_seq_one_letter_code
_entity_poly.pdbx_strand_id
1 'polypeptide(L)'
;VVNMDDLITVHHEMGHIQYFLQYKDQPISFRDGANPGFHEAIGDVMALSVSTPKHLYKIKLLEHLEDNIKSDINYLMSIALDKIAFLPFAYLIDQWRWKVFDGRISKNEYNQQWWNLRLKYQGL
;
A
#
# COMPACT_ATOMS: atom_id res chain seq x y z
N VAL A 1 -9.57 -9.90 17.53
CA VAL A 1 -8.42 -9.19 18.14
C VAL A 1 -8.42 -7.80 17.54
N VAL A 2 -8.11 -6.75 18.30
CA VAL A 2 -8.03 -5.37 17.80
C VAL A 2 -6.56 -4.97 17.80
N ASN A 3 -6.02 -4.52 16.67
CA ASN A 3 -4.60 -4.21 16.53
C ASN A 3 -4.32 -2.93 15.70
N MET A 4 -3.03 -2.63 15.54
CA MET A 4 -2.55 -1.45 14.80
C MET A 4 -2.86 -1.54 13.29
N ASP A 5 -2.80 -2.74 12.70
CA ASP A 5 -3.09 -2.93 11.28
C ASP A 5 -4.55 -2.60 10.97
N ASP A 6 -5.47 -2.96 11.87
CA ASP A 6 -6.89 -2.59 11.75
C ASP A 6 -7.08 -1.07 11.82
N LEU A 7 -6.35 -0.38 12.70
CA LEU A 7 -6.39 1.09 12.84
C LEU A 7 -5.88 1.79 11.58
N ILE A 8 -4.81 1.28 10.97
CA ILE A 8 -4.26 1.82 9.72
C ILE A 8 -5.25 1.56 8.58
N THR A 9 -5.75 0.32 8.47
CA THR A 9 -6.69 -0.11 7.44
C THR A 9 -7.97 0.71 7.47
N VAL A 10 -8.57 0.94 8.64
CA VAL A 10 -9.81 1.73 8.70
C VAL A 10 -9.61 3.18 8.23
N HIS A 11 -8.43 3.77 8.45
CA HIS A 11 -8.13 5.12 7.94
C HIS A 11 -7.87 5.12 6.44
N HIS A 12 -7.23 4.08 5.89
CA HIS A 12 -7.08 3.89 4.46
C HIS A 12 -8.46 3.81 3.77
N GLU A 13 -9.34 2.93 4.27
CA GLU A 13 -10.69 2.74 3.73
C GLU A 13 -11.56 4.00 3.86
N MET A 14 -11.47 4.72 5.00
CA MET A 14 -12.13 6.00 5.16
C MET A 14 -11.61 7.06 4.20
N GLY A 15 -10.36 6.96 3.74
CA GLY A 15 -9.81 7.76 2.65
C GLY A 15 -10.56 7.55 1.34
N HIS A 16 -10.89 6.31 0.99
CA HIS A 16 -11.74 6.00 -0.17
C HIS A 16 -13.14 6.57 -0.01
N ILE A 17 -13.77 6.40 1.17
CA ILE A 17 -15.08 6.98 1.45
C ILE A 17 -15.04 8.51 1.27
N GLN A 18 -14.02 9.16 1.81
CA GLN A 18 -13.84 10.60 1.64
C GLN A 18 -13.71 10.97 0.16
N TYR A 19 -12.99 10.18 -0.64
CA TYR A 19 -12.84 10.41 -2.07
C TYR A 19 -14.19 10.26 -2.81
N PHE A 20 -14.97 9.22 -2.50
CA PHE A 20 -16.34 9.05 -3.02
C PHE A 20 -17.21 10.27 -2.77
N LEU A 21 -17.12 10.85 -1.56
CA LEU A 21 -17.88 12.05 -1.20
C LEU A 21 -17.43 13.29 -1.99
N GLN A 22 -16.15 13.40 -2.35
CA GLN A 22 -15.64 14.56 -3.10
C GLN A 22 -16.16 14.63 -4.53
N TYR A 23 -16.27 13.50 -5.23
CA TYR A 23 -16.77 13.47 -6.60
C TYR A 23 -18.25 13.09 -6.72
N LYS A 24 -19.00 13.08 -5.62
CA LYS A 24 -20.40 12.63 -5.57
C LYS A 24 -21.33 13.41 -6.51
N ASP A 25 -20.98 14.63 -6.88
CA ASP A 25 -21.81 15.49 -7.75
C ASP A 25 -21.39 15.43 -9.23
N GLN A 26 -20.33 14.68 -9.57
CA GLN A 26 -19.95 14.41 -10.96
C GLN A 26 -20.97 13.49 -11.65
N PRO A 27 -21.09 13.51 -12.99
CA PRO A 27 -21.82 12.49 -13.73
C PRO A 27 -21.29 11.09 -13.39
N ILE A 28 -22.16 10.07 -13.38
CA ILE A 28 -21.81 8.71 -12.92
C ILE A 28 -20.55 8.17 -13.61
N SER A 29 -20.39 8.41 -14.91
CA SER A 29 -19.22 7.99 -15.69
C SER A 29 -17.90 8.64 -15.27
N PHE A 30 -17.92 9.70 -14.46
CA PHE A 30 -16.74 10.42 -13.94
C PHE A 30 -16.59 10.29 -12.42
N ARG A 31 -17.34 9.36 -11.78
CA ARG A 31 -17.24 9.11 -10.33
C ARG A 31 -16.18 8.04 -10.01
N ASP A 32 -14.96 8.31 -10.43
CA ASP A 32 -13.80 7.45 -10.18
C ASP A 32 -12.56 8.31 -9.94
N GLY A 33 -11.47 7.70 -9.47
CA GLY A 33 -10.18 8.35 -9.41
C GLY A 33 -9.69 8.76 -10.80
N ALA A 34 -8.83 9.78 -10.87
CA ALA A 34 -8.23 10.24 -12.13
C ALA A 34 -7.54 9.11 -12.92
N ASN A 35 -7.00 8.13 -12.20
CA ASN A 35 -6.64 6.79 -12.68
C ASN A 35 -6.67 5.83 -11.48
N PRO A 36 -6.54 4.50 -11.67
CA PRO A 36 -6.63 3.53 -10.58
C PRO A 36 -5.65 3.80 -9.42
N GLY A 37 -4.47 4.36 -9.70
CA GLY A 37 -3.47 4.67 -8.67
C GLY A 37 -3.85 5.83 -7.76
N PHE A 38 -4.69 6.77 -8.20
CA PHE A 38 -5.13 7.88 -7.36
C PHE A 38 -6.02 7.43 -6.21
N HIS A 39 -6.86 6.41 -6.43
CA HIS A 39 -7.81 5.97 -5.42
C HIS A 39 -7.07 5.36 -4.22
N GLU A 40 -6.16 4.44 -4.49
CA GLU A 40 -5.25 3.81 -3.52
C GLU A 40 -4.35 4.84 -2.82
N ALA A 41 -3.76 5.77 -3.57
CA ALA A 41 -2.83 6.76 -3.02
C ALA A 41 -3.49 7.67 -1.97
N ILE A 42 -4.76 8.02 -2.13
CA ILE A 42 -5.49 8.82 -1.13
C ILE A 42 -5.65 8.06 0.18
N GLY A 43 -6.02 6.77 0.14
CA GLY A 43 -6.10 5.92 1.32
C GLY A 43 -4.74 5.80 2.02
N ASP A 44 -3.70 5.52 1.24
CA ASP A 44 -2.34 5.34 1.75
C ASP A 44 -1.75 6.60 2.39
N VAL A 45 -2.03 7.79 1.86
CA VAL A 45 -1.58 9.06 2.47
C VAL A 45 -2.23 9.29 3.84
N MET A 46 -3.50 8.91 4.02
CA MET A 46 -4.16 8.98 5.32
C MET A 46 -3.53 8.00 6.31
N ALA A 47 -3.31 6.76 5.88
CA ALA A 47 -2.65 5.71 6.65
C ALA A 47 -1.23 6.11 7.10
N LEU A 48 -0.44 6.72 6.22
CA LEU A 48 0.91 7.22 6.53
C LEU A 48 0.90 8.29 7.61
N SER A 49 -0.09 9.19 7.59
CA SER A 49 -0.20 10.24 8.60
C SER A 49 -0.58 9.67 9.98
N VAL A 50 -1.48 8.69 10.00
CA VAL A 50 -1.98 8.03 11.21
C VAL A 50 -0.93 7.15 11.88
N SER A 51 -0.08 6.50 11.10
CA SER A 51 0.97 5.61 11.62
C SER A 51 2.17 6.33 12.23
N THR A 52 2.22 7.67 12.15
CA THR A 52 3.34 8.44 12.73
C THR A 52 3.35 8.37 14.26
N PRO A 53 4.54 8.25 14.90
CA PRO A 53 4.65 8.27 16.36
C PRO A 53 4.00 9.52 17.00
N LYS A 54 4.13 10.66 16.31
CA LYS A 54 3.52 11.93 16.72
C LYS A 54 1.99 11.86 16.76
N HIS A 55 1.35 11.23 15.77
CA HIS A 55 -0.10 11.07 15.77
C HIS A 55 -0.54 10.12 16.89
N LEU A 56 0.12 8.96 17.03
CA LEU A 56 -0.19 7.96 18.05
C LEU A 56 -0.04 8.50 19.47
N TYR A 57 0.97 9.32 19.72
CA TYR A 57 1.15 10.02 20.99
C TYR A 57 -0.03 10.97 21.27
N LYS A 58 -0.45 11.75 20.27
CA LYS A 58 -1.57 12.70 20.39
C LYS A 58 -2.90 12.01 20.70
N ILE A 59 -3.14 10.83 20.14
CA ILE A 59 -4.36 10.03 20.40
C ILE A 59 -4.23 9.06 21.58
N LYS A 60 -3.13 9.13 22.33
CA LYS A 60 -2.85 8.32 23.54
C LYS A 60 -2.73 6.81 23.30
N LEU A 61 -2.32 6.41 22.09
CA LEU A 61 -1.93 5.02 21.79
C LEU A 61 -0.42 4.78 21.95
N LEU A 62 0.36 5.85 22.12
CA LEU A 62 1.77 5.81 22.48
C LEU A 62 1.98 6.65 23.74
N GLU A 63 2.58 6.07 24.78
CA GLU A 63 2.76 6.74 26.09
C GLU A 63 3.89 7.76 26.09
N HIS A 64 4.96 7.47 25.36
CA HIS A 64 6.17 8.30 25.31
C HIS A 64 6.58 8.54 23.86
N LEU A 65 6.77 9.81 23.52
CA LEU A 65 7.35 10.19 22.25
C LEU A 65 8.87 10.35 22.44
N GLU A 66 9.63 9.38 21.94
CA GLU A 66 11.06 9.57 21.75
C GLU A 66 11.30 10.33 20.44
N ASP A 67 11.88 11.52 20.55
CA ASP A 67 12.25 12.35 19.41
C ASP A 67 13.79 12.35 19.30
N ASN A 68 14.33 11.25 18.79
CA ASN A 68 15.77 11.08 18.61
C ASN A 68 16.11 10.36 17.29
N ILE A 69 17.35 10.49 16.85
CA ILE A 69 17.79 9.91 15.57
C ILE A 69 17.64 8.38 15.50
N LYS A 70 17.69 7.68 16.64
CA LYS A 70 17.56 6.21 16.66
C LYS A 70 16.11 5.80 16.46
N SER A 71 15.16 6.48 17.10
CA SER A 71 13.72 6.24 16.91
C SER A 71 13.30 6.57 15.48
N ASP A 72 13.85 7.63 14.89
CA ASP A 72 13.59 8.00 13.49
C ASP A 72 14.09 6.92 12.52
N ILE A 73 15.31 6.41 12.70
CA ILE A 73 15.85 5.33 11.86
C ILE A 73 14.99 4.07 11.99
N ASN A 74 14.56 3.72 13.20
CA ASN A 74 13.69 2.55 13.42
C ASN A 74 12.33 2.71 12.73
N TYR A 75 11.72 3.90 12.80
CA TYR A 75 10.47 4.21 12.11
C TYR A 75 10.64 4.19 10.59
N LEU A 76 11.70 4.82 10.05
CA LEU A 76 11.96 4.80 8.62
C LEU A 76 12.24 3.37 8.11
N MET A 77 12.91 2.54 8.90
CA MET A 77 13.10 1.12 8.57
C MET A 77 11.77 0.36 8.56
N SER A 78 10.87 0.58 9.51
CA SER A 78 9.56 -0.10 9.51
C SER A 78 8.72 0.32 8.30
N ILE A 79 8.72 1.60 7.93
CA ILE A 79 8.07 2.09 6.69
C ILE A 79 8.74 1.49 5.46
N ALA A 80 10.07 1.37 5.42
CA ALA A 80 10.78 0.79 4.28
C ALA A 80 10.45 -0.71 4.09
N LEU A 81 10.36 -1.47 5.19
CA LEU A 81 10.00 -2.89 5.14
C LEU A 81 8.59 -3.13 4.60
N ASP A 82 7.67 -2.18 4.78
CA ASP A 82 6.33 -2.24 4.18
C ASP A 82 6.36 -1.70 2.74
N LYS A 83 6.67 -0.41 2.58
CA LYS A 83 6.46 0.32 1.32
C LYS A 83 7.52 0.02 0.26
N ILE A 84 8.79 -0.14 0.63
CA ILE A 84 9.87 -0.39 -0.34
C ILE A 84 9.93 -1.88 -0.72
N ALA A 85 9.75 -2.80 0.23
CA ALA A 85 9.71 -4.23 -0.06
C ALA A 85 8.52 -4.62 -0.96
N PHE A 86 7.43 -3.85 -0.92
CA PHE A 86 6.27 -4.04 -1.79
C PHE A 86 6.52 -3.66 -3.26
N LEU A 87 7.41 -2.71 -3.56
CA LEU A 87 7.60 -2.22 -4.94
C LEU A 87 7.99 -3.33 -5.93
N PRO A 88 8.99 -4.18 -5.66
CA PRO A 88 9.34 -5.25 -6.59
C PRO A 88 8.24 -6.33 -6.64
N PHE A 89 7.50 -6.54 -5.55
CA PHE A 89 6.33 -7.42 -5.51
C PHE A 89 5.22 -6.95 -6.46
N ALA A 90 4.78 -5.71 -6.33
CA ALA A 90 3.74 -5.12 -7.17
C ALA A 90 4.14 -5.18 -8.66
N TYR A 91 5.39 -4.81 -8.95
CA TYR A 91 5.91 -4.84 -10.31
C TYR A 91 5.91 -6.25 -10.93
N LEU A 92 6.34 -7.27 -10.16
CA LEU A 92 6.41 -8.63 -10.70
C LEU A 92 5.03 -9.23 -10.96
N ILE A 93 4.02 -8.89 -10.15
CA ILE A 93 2.64 -9.38 -10.32
C ILE A 93 2.10 -8.89 -11.65
N ASP A 94 2.24 -7.60 -11.94
CA ASP A 94 1.75 -7.04 -13.19
C ASP A 94 2.53 -7.55 -14.40
N GLN A 95 3.86 -7.70 -14.28
CA GLN A 95 4.66 -8.35 -15.32
C GLN A 95 4.22 -9.79 -15.59
N TRP A 96 3.92 -10.58 -14.55
CA TRP A 96 3.45 -11.94 -14.70
C TRP A 96 2.06 -11.97 -15.35
N ARG A 97 1.11 -11.18 -14.85
CA ARG A 97 -0.26 -11.10 -15.37
C ARG A 97 -0.29 -10.67 -16.83
N TRP A 98 0.46 -9.63 -17.20
CA TRP A 98 0.54 -9.17 -18.59
C TRP A 98 1.06 -10.26 -19.52
N LYS A 99 2.11 -10.98 -19.12
CA LYS A 99 2.67 -12.08 -19.92
C LYS A 99 1.75 -13.31 -20.02
N VAL A 100 0.88 -13.51 -19.02
CA VAL A 100 -0.18 -14.53 -19.10
C VAL A 100 -1.26 -14.09 -20.08
N PHE A 101 -1.71 -12.83 -20.01
CA PHE A 101 -2.79 -12.32 -20.85
C PHE A 101 -2.40 -12.16 -22.32
N ASP A 102 -1.15 -11.81 -22.62
CA ASP A 102 -0.66 -11.70 -24.00
C ASP A 102 -0.12 -13.02 -24.58
N GLY A 103 -0.21 -14.12 -23.82
CA GLY A 103 0.14 -15.47 -24.25
C GLY A 103 1.63 -15.82 -24.21
N ARG A 104 2.52 -14.94 -23.73
CA ARG A 104 3.95 -15.25 -23.55
C ARG A 104 4.22 -16.32 -22.49
N ILE A 105 3.31 -16.52 -21.54
CA ILE A 105 3.37 -17.60 -20.55
C ILE A 105 2.19 -18.54 -20.80
N SER A 106 2.49 -19.80 -21.14
CA SER A 106 1.47 -20.83 -21.30
C SER A 106 0.97 -21.35 -19.94
N LYS A 107 -0.21 -21.97 -19.91
CA LYS A 107 -0.80 -22.56 -18.68
C LYS A 107 0.14 -23.55 -17.97
N ASN A 108 0.94 -24.28 -18.74
CA ASN A 108 1.87 -25.28 -18.21
C ASN A 108 3.10 -24.63 -17.55
N GLU A 109 3.35 -23.34 -17.80
CA GLU A 109 4.51 -22.60 -17.32
C GLU A 109 4.18 -21.60 -16.22
N TYR A 110 2.90 -21.44 -15.84
CA TYR A 110 2.44 -20.45 -14.87
C TYR A 110 3.29 -20.39 -13.60
N ASN A 111 3.47 -21.52 -12.93
CA ASN A 111 4.22 -21.58 -11.68
C ASN A 111 5.72 -21.38 -11.90
N GLN A 112 6.29 -21.98 -12.94
CA GLN A 112 7.72 -21.82 -13.25
C GLN A 112 8.06 -20.34 -13.52
N GLN A 113 7.27 -19.67 -14.35
CA GLN A 113 7.50 -18.28 -14.70
C GLN A 113 7.20 -17.33 -13.54
N TRP A 114 6.26 -17.67 -12.66
CA TRP A 114 6.07 -16.97 -11.39
C TRP A 114 7.35 -16.97 -10.55
N TRP A 115 7.92 -18.15 -10.29
CA TRP A 115 9.15 -18.27 -9.50
C TRP A 115 10.36 -17.64 -10.17
N ASN A 116 10.47 -17.70 -11.50
CA ASN A 116 11.52 -16.99 -12.23
C ASN A 116 11.45 -15.46 -12.00
N LEU A 117 10.25 -14.88 -12.00
CA LEU A 117 10.05 -13.45 -11.78
C LEU A 117 10.25 -13.07 -10.30
N ARG A 118 9.83 -13.92 -9.37
CA ARG A 118 10.11 -13.78 -7.93
C ARG A 118 11.61 -13.70 -7.66
N LEU A 119 12.38 -14.65 -8.19
CA LEU A 119 13.83 -14.66 -8.05
C LEU A 119 14.47 -13.43 -8.70
N LYS A 120 14.02 -13.06 -9.91
CA LYS A 120 14.59 -11.95 -10.67
C LYS A 120 14.34 -10.58 -10.04
N TYR A 121 13.12 -10.31 -9.55
CA TYR A 121 12.74 -8.97 -9.10
C TYR A 121 12.73 -8.82 -7.58
N GLN A 122 12.41 -9.87 -6.82
CA GLN A 122 12.43 -9.83 -5.35
C GLN A 122 13.66 -10.48 -4.74
N GLY A 123 14.39 -11.31 -5.47
CA GLY A 123 15.50 -12.08 -4.90
C GLY A 123 15.06 -13.18 -3.92
N LEU A 124 13.84 -13.71 -4.12
CA LEU A 124 13.21 -14.76 -3.31
C LEU A 124 13.07 -16.07 -4.08
#